data_AF-A0A6I2F3K4-F1
#
_entry.id   AF-A0A6I2F3K4-F1
#
_cell.length_a   1.000
_cell.length_b   1.000
_cell.length_c   1.000
_cell.angle_alpha   90.00
_cell.angle_beta   90.00
_cell.angle_gamma   90.00
#
_symmetry.space_group_name_H-M   'P 1'
#
loop_
_entity.id
_entity.type
_entity.pdbx_description
1 polymer ?
#
loop_
_entity_poly.entity_id
_entity_poly.type
_entity_poly.pdbx_seq_one_letter_code
_entity_poly.pdbx_strand_id
1 'polypeptide(L)'
;MSEPMHRRRPVPGRHRQWTRVLRERAALIGGGFAVVALCAAGVGLGAYAAIGEGARPTTVDGTTGIAAPPSPTSGEGEGAGAEDGSLETTPLPEASGPPASAQPSPKPSPGPTPPPTQGKPQQPSPNPDPTDPRSAKYNPYVTPGDPAFVTDDAKRAWLGRQAVIRECMAAAGFSYLEWQWWFGGSPMPPNLDTDAQNSWMSALRGEALADPEVGWDRAGCEGQAQHAADEAEAAGTPLTAELLPMPDGPTPRERWLEFQDAVRTCMADAGHEYRYWEFWNPEYAGDGGPAAMPPGLDDAARAAWNTAAFGSPDGGDGSLDTGGCWTIGADRTAYSEWS
;
A
#
# COMPACT_ATOMS: atom_id res chain seq x y z
N MET A 1 30.41 70.99 -16.37
CA MET A 1 29.82 70.27 -15.23
C MET A 1 29.82 68.80 -15.61
N SER A 2 30.79 68.05 -15.09
CA SER A 2 31.02 66.65 -15.45
C SER A 2 31.09 65.83 -14.17
N GLU A 3 30.13 64.93 -13.98
CA GLU A 3 30.11 63.97 -12.86
C GLU A 3 31.20 62.89 -13.05
N PRO A 4 31.92 62.52 -11.99
CA PRO A 4 32.86 61.40 -12.04
C PRO A 4 32.13 60.06 -11.86
N MET A 5 32.32 59.15 -12.84
CA MET A 5 31.92 57.75 -12.74
C MET A 5 32.70 57.03 -11.63
N HIS A 6 31.99 56.56 -10.61
CA HIS A 6 32.51 55.61 -9.63
C HIS A 6 32.56 54.18 -10.21
N ARG A 7 33.77 53.70 -10.54
CA ARG A 7 34.05 52.28 -10.77
C ARG A 7 33.89 51.51 -9.45
N ARG A 8 32.87 50.64 -9.37
CA ARG A 8 32.80 49.60 -8.32
C ARG A 8 33.84 48.52 -8.62
N ARG A 9 34.67 48.20 -7.61
CA ARG A 9 35.62 47.07 -7.66
C ARG A 9 34.88 45.75 -7.38
N PRO A 10 35.23 44.65 -8.06
CA PRO A 10 34.68 43.33 -7.77
C PRO A 10 35.24 42.79 -6.45
N VAL A 11 34.35 42.21 -5.63
CA VAL A 11 34.68 41.53 -4.37
C VAL A 11 35.10 40.09 -4.70
N PRO A 12 36.33 39.65 -4.37
CA PRO A 12 36.73 38.26 -4.53
C PRO A 12 36.45 37.51 -3.22
N GLY A 13 35.54 36.53 -3.26
CA GLY A 13 35.45 35.55 -2.17
C GLY A 13 34.07 34.95 -1.96
N ARG A 14 33.83 33.78 -2.58
CA ARG A 14 32.92 32.73 -2.06
C ARG A 14 32.92 31.39 -2.82
N HIS A 15 33.74 31.21 -3.87
CA HIS A 15 33.75 29.97 -4.65
C HIS A 15 34.85 28.95 -4.31
N ARG A 16 35.72 29.20 -3.30
CA ARG A 16 36.88 28.33 -3.02
C ARG A 16 36.77 27.38 -1.81
N GLN A 17 35.68 27.40 -1.05
CA GLN A 17 35.53 26.50 0.11
C GLN A 17 34.83 25.16 -0.22
N TRP A 18 34.03 25.08 -1.28
CA TRP A 18 33.29 23.84 -1.61
C TRP A 18 34.13 22.76 -2.34
N THR A 19 35.25 23.12 -2.97
CA THR A 19 36.05 22.16 -3.76
C THR A 19 37.08 21.36 -2.96
N ARG A 20 37.30 21.66 -1.67
CA ARG A 20 38.22 20.88 -0.83
C ARG A 20 37.58 19.65 -0.19
N VAL A 21 36.29 19.71 0.16
CA VAL A 21 35.60 18.58 0.82
C VAL A 21 35.35 17.42 -0.15
N LEU A 22 35.20 17.70 -1.45
CA LEU A 22 34.99 16.68 -2.49
C LEU A 22 36.27 15.92 -2.91
N ARG A 23 37.47 16.37 -2.54
CA ARG A 23 38.73 15.67 -2.90
C ARG A 23 39.22 14.69 -1.86
N GLU A 24 38.72 14.72 -0.62
CA GLU A 24 39.17 13.81 0.44
C GLU A 24 38.34 12.50 0.51
N ARG A 25 37.22 12.39 -0.21
CA ARG A 25 36.39 11.17 -0.26
C ARG A 25 36.68 10.22 -1.43
N ALA A 26 37.59 10.58 -2.34
CA ALA A 26 37.94 9.76 -3.51
C ALA A 26 39.01 8.68 -3.25
N ALA A 27 39.45 8.49 -2.00
CA ALA A 27 40.56 7.58 -1.66
C ALA A 27 40.17 6.34 -0.83
N LEU A 28 38.89 6.11 -0.54
CA LEU A 28 38.42 5.00 0.31
C LEU A 28 37.40 4.06 -0.35
N ILE A 29 37.29 4.08 -1.68
CA ILE A 29 36.44 3.13 -2.44
C ILE A 29 37.35 2.33 -3.37
N GLY A 30 38.06 1.37 -2.77
CA GLY A 30 39.04 0.55 -3.46
C GLY A 30 39.36 -0.71 -2.68
N GLY A 31 38.33 -1.50 -2.33
CA GLY A 31 38.53 -2.78 -1.66
C GLY A 31 37.23 -3.36 -1.11
N GLY A 32 36.52 -4.14 -1.93
CA GLY A 32 35.32 -4.84 -1.47
C GLY A 32 34.49 -5.48 -2.57
N PHE A 33 35.13 -6.15 -3.54
CA PHE A 33 34.44 -6.85 -4.66
C PHE A 33 34.51 -8.38 -4.55
N ALA A 34 34.46 -8.92 -3.32
CA ALA A 34 34.39 -10.36 -3.11
C ALA A 34 33.53 -10.67 -1.89
N VAL A 35 32.24 -10.96 -2.15
CA VAL A 35 31.34 -11.93 -1.47
C VAL A 35 29.91 -11.55 -1.90
N VAL A 36 29.52 -11.98 -3.11
CA VAL A 36 28.12 -12.01 -3.55
C VAL A 36 27.91 -13.38 -4.19
N ALA A 37 27.64 -14.36 -3.34
CA ALA A 37 27.21 -15.70 -3.75
C ALA A 37 26.65 -16.45 -2.53
N LEU A 38 25.44 -16.11 -2.09
CA LEU A 38 24.43 -17.05 -1.59
C LEU A 38 23.18 -16.28 -1.16
N CYS A 39 22.01 -16.91 -1.35
CA CYS A 39 20.63 -16.47 -1.03
C CYS A 39 19.80 -15.98 -2.22
N ALA A 40 19.75 -16.80 -3.27
CA ALA A 40 18.62 -16.85 -4.20
C ALA A 40 17.81 -18.12 -3.89
N ALA A 41 16.68 -17.97 -3.17
CA ALA A 41 15.55 -18.90 -3.18
C ALA A 41 14.41 -18.35 -2.30
N GLY A 42 13.32 -17.87 -2.91
CA GLY A 42 12.09 -17.55 -2.19
C GLY A 42 11.26 -16.40 -2.77
N VAL A 43 10.92 -16.43 -4.07
CA VAL A 43 9.90 -15.54 -4.63
C VAL A 43 8.72 -16.39 -5.06
N GLY A 44 7.59 -16.19 -4.39
CA GLY A 44 6.30 -16.79 -4.73
C GLY A 44 5.18 -15.86 -4.29
N LEU A 45 4.76 -15.00 -5.22
CA LEU A 45 3.44 -14.35 -5.32
C LEU A 45 2.91 -13.60 -4.09
N GLY A 46 2.93 -12.27 -4.18
CA GLY A 46 2.00 -11.38 -3.47
C GLY A 46 2.68 -10.27 -2.68
N ALA A 47 2.82 -9.08 -3.27
CA ALA A 47 2.82 -7.78 -2.58
C ALA A 47 3.07 -6.62 -3.55
N TYR A 48 2.02 -6.10 -4.18
CA TYR A 48 1.93 -4.65 -4.40
C TYR A 48 1.25 -4.06 -3.16
N ALA A 49 1.96 -4.10 -2.03
CA ALA A 49 1.66 -3.33 -0.84
C ALA A 49 2.84 -2.38 -0.62
N ALA A 50 2.99 -1.40 -1.53
CA ALA A 50 3.79 -0.22 -1.26
C ALA A 50 2.99 0.70 -0.33
N ILE A 51 2.79 0.26 0.92
CA ILE A 51 2.31 1.11 2.00
C ILE A 51 3.54 1.88 2.47
N GLY A 52 3.52 3.20 2.27
CA GLY A 52 4.44 4.12 2.93
C GLY A 52 4.12 4.19 4.42
N GLU A 53 4.50 3.17 5.18
CA GLU A 53 4.55 3.23 6.65
C GLU A 53 5.81 4.01 7.06
N GLY A 54 5.74 5.34 7.02
CA GLY A 54 6.90 6.16 7.41
C GLY A 54 6.64 7.63 7.74
N ALA A 55 5.43 8.14 7.51
CA ALA A 55 5.09 9.52 7.89
C ALA A 55 3.67 9.60 8.45
N ARG A 56 3.45 8.99 9.63
CA ARG A 56 2.37 9.45 10.49
C ARG A 56 2.80 10.81 11.06
N PRO A 57 1.98 11.87 10.97
CA PRO A 57 2.24 13.06 11.77
C PRO A 57 2.18 12.62 13.25
N THR A 58 3.31 12.68 13.94
CA THR A 58 3.32 12.65 15.40
C THR A 58 2.47 13.83 15.86
N THR A 59 1.26 13.55 16.35
CA THR A 59 0.53 14.46 17.20
C THR A 59 1.42 14.77 18.39
N VAL A 60 1.96 15.98 18.43
CA VAL A 60 2.57 16.55 19.62
C VAL A 60 1.44 16.76 20.61
N ASP A 61 1.26 15.80 21.51
CA ASP A 61 0.46 16.01 22.72
C ASP A 61 1.30 15.64 23.93
N GLY A 62 1.41 16.59 24.85
CA GLY A 62 2.32 16.54 25.97
C GLY A 62 1.85 15.58 27.08
N THR A 63 2.84 14.98 27.74
CA THR A 63 2.82 14.55 29.15
C THR A 63 1.82 13.45 29.54
N THR A 64 2.27 12.20 29.66
CA THR A 64 2.47 11.46 30.93
C THR A 64 2.82 10.00 30.64
N GLY A 65 3.83 9.48 31.36
CA GLY A 65 4.38 8.14 31.13
C GLY A 65 3.45 7.00 31.54
N ILE A 66 3.50 5.91 30.77
CA ILE A 66 3.07 4.58 31.17
C ILE A 66 4.07 3.56 30.62
N ALA A 67 4.44 2.62 31.49
CA ALA A 67 5.49 1.61 31.33
C ALA A 67 5.24 0.63 30.17
N ALA A 68 6.34 0.19 29.55
CA ALA A 68 6.35 -0.85 28.52
C ALA A 68 5.95 -2.24 29.08
N PRO A 69 5.12 -3.02 28.37
CA PRO A 69 4.97 -4.45 28.66
C PRO A 69 6.19 -5.24 28.17
N PRO A 70 6.54 -6.37 28.82
CA PRO A 70 7.69 -7.18 28.44
C PRO A 70 7.47 -7.93 27.12
N SER A 71 8.49 -7.94 26.27
CA SER A 71 8.54 -8.76 25.06
C SER A 71 8.53 -10.25 25.40
N PRO A 72 7.81 -11.10 24.64
CA PRO A 72 7.93 -12.54 24.78
C PRO A 72 9.26 -13.03 24.21
N THR A 73 9.97 -13.81 25.02
CA THR A 73 11.19 -14.52 24.69
C THR A 73 10.91 -15.57 23.60
N SER A 74 11.57 -15.45 22.45
CA SER A 74 11.64 -16.51 21.45
C SER A 74 12.49 -17.65 22.00
N GLY A 75 11.85 -18.78 22.29
CA GLY A 75 12.54 -20.02 22.64
C GLY A 75 13.06 -20.71 21.39
N GLU A 76 14.38 -20.78 21.26
CA GLU A 76 15.07 -21.76 20.41
C GLU A 76 14.78 -23.16 20.94
N GLY A 77 14.33 -24.04 20.04
CA GLY A 77 14.09 -25.45 20.32
C GLY A 77 14.52 -26.29 19.13
N GLU A 78 15.83 -26.53 19.03
CA GLU A 78 16.39 -27.66 18.28
C GLU A 78 15.86 -28.98 18.84
N GLY A 79 15.40 -29.85 17.93
CA GLY A 79 14.93 -31.19 18.28
C GLY A 79 14.86 -32.08 17.05
N ALA A 80 16.00 -32.68 16.70
CA ALA A 80 16.08 -33.83 15.81
C ALA A 80 15.35 -35.04 16.40
N GLY A 81 14.72 -35.85 15.54
CA GLY A 81 14.19 -37.15 15.93
C GLY A 81 13.38 -37.81 14.82
N ALA A 82 14.01 -38.76 14.13
CA ALA A 82 13.35 -39.75 13.29
C ALA A 82 12.33 -40.57 14.12
N GLU A 83 11.29 -41.10 13.48
CA GLU A 83 10.97 -42.54 13.55
C GLU A 83 9.82 -42.92 12.61
N ASP A 84 10.08 -44.00 11.87
CA ASP A 84 9.14 -44.87 11.17
C ASP A 84 8.02 -45.36 12.10
N GLY A 85 6.79 -45.44 11.61
CA GLY A 85 5.66 -45.89 12.40
C GLY A 85 4.46 -46.36 11.59
N SER A 86 4.64 -47.47 10.88
CA SER A 86 3.57 -48.30 10.30
C SER A 86 2.66 -48.87 11.39
N LEU A 87 1.35 -48.60 11.34
CA LEU A 87 0.28 -49.36 12.02
C LEU A 87 -0.92 -49.33 11.06
N GLU A 88 -1.11 -50.35 10.22
CA GLU A 88 -1.72 -51.66 10.50
C GLU A 88 -3.16 -51.59 11.03
N THR A 89 -4.03 -52.18 10.22
CA THR A 89 -5.49 -52.27 10.28
C THR A 89 -5.95 -53.21 11.40
N THR A 90 -7.05 -52.88 12.10
CA THR A 90 -7.95 -53.90 12.66
C THR A 90 -9.40 -53.39 12.73
N PRO A 91 -10.39 -54.11 12.19
CA PRO A 91 -11.81 -53.81 12.36
C PRO A 91 -12.37 -54.47 13.63
N LEU A 92 -13.21 -53.76 14.37
CA LEU A 92 -13.98 -54.30 15.51
C LEU A 92 -15.47 -54.50 15.15
N PRO A 93 -16.16 -55.41 15.88
CA PRO A 93 -17.31 -56.16 15.38
C PRO A 93 -18.68 -55.49 15.58
N GLU A 94 -19.62 -55.91 14.74
CA GLU A 94 -21.06 -55.70 14.85
C GLU A 94 -21.61 -56.09 16.22
N ALA A 95 -22.28 -55.13 16.87
CA ALA A 95 -23.19 -55.40 17.97
C ALA A 95 -24.63 -55.25 17.46
N SER A 96 -25.35 -56.36 17.42
CA SER A 96 -26.79 -56.42 17.13
C SER A 96 -27.60 -55.72 18.23
N GLY A 97 -28.34 -54.68 17.85
CA GLY A 97 -29.26 -53.96 18.71
C GLY A 97 -30.73 -54.46 18.62
N PRO A 98 -31.52 -54.34 19.70
CA PRO A 98 -32.89 -54.87 19.86
C PRO A 98 -33.99 -54.13 19.07
N PRO A 99 -35.21 -54.70 18.97
CA PRO A 99 -36.24 -54.25 18.03
C PRO A 99 -36.88 -52.89 18.34
N ALA A 100 -37.34 -52.28 17.25
CA ALA A 100 -37.94 -50.97 17.14
C ALA A 100 -39.11 -50.70 18.09
N SER A 101 -38.99 -49.63 18.87
CA SER A 101 -40.12 -48.92 19.47
C SER A 101 -40.77 -48.03 18.41
N ALA A 102 -42.10 -48.11 18.31
CA ALA A 102 -42.92 -47.34 17.37
C ALA A 102 -42.65 -45.83 17.48
N GLN A 103 -42.20 -45.26 16.37
CA GLN A 103 -41.95 -43.84 16.21
C GLN A 103 -43.29 -43.09 16.07
N PRO A 104 -43.54 -42.03 16.86
CA PRO A 104 -44.75 -41.21 16.71
C PRO A 104 -44.76 -40.52 15.34
N SER A 105 -45.94 -40.48 14.72
CA SER A 105 -46.17 -39.87 13.42
C SER A 105 -45.62 -38.43 13.35
N PRO A 106 -44.89 -38.07 12.28
CA PRO A 106 -44.31 -36.74 12.14
C PRO A 106 -45.40 -35.67 12.11
N LYS A 107 -45.24 -34.67 12.97
CA LYS A 107 -46.00 -33.42 12.96
C LYS A 107 -45.69 -32.72 11.62
N PRO A 108 -46.69 -32.19 10.90
CA PRO A 108 -46.46 -31.51 9.63
C PRO A 108 -45.41 -30.40 9.81
N SER A 109 -44.31 -30.49 9.06
CA SER A 109 -43.30 -29.44 8.99
C SER A 109 -43.98 -28.13 8.60
N PRO A 110 -43.65 -27.01 9.26
CA PRO A 110 -44.00 -25.68 8.77
C PRO A 110 -43.56 -25.58 7.31
N GLY A 111 -44.47 -25.15 6.43
CA GLY A 111 -44.14 -24.90 5.04
C GLY A 111 -42.95 -23.93 4.93
N PRO A 112 -42.13 -24.03 3.87
CA PRO A 112 -40.94 -23.20 3.71
C PRO A 112 -41.31 -21.73 3.88
N THR A 113 -40.71 -21.10 4.89
CA THR A 113 -40.77 -19.64 5.04
C THR A 113 -40.24 -19.05 3.73
N PRO A 114 -41.02 -18.20 3.04
CA PRO A 114 -40.53 -17.54 1.83
C PRO A 114 -39.21 -16.86 2.16
N PRO A 115 -38.17 -17.00 1.30
CA PRO A 115 -36.90 -16.35 1.53
C PRO A 115 -37.15 -14.86 1.79
N PRO A 116 -36.44 -14.23 2.74
CA PRO A 116 -36.61 -12.82 3.00
C PRO A 116 -36.47 -12.09 1.68
N THR A 117 -37.51 -11.36 1.28
CA THR A 117 -37.46 -10.46 0.15
C THR A 117 -36.41 -9.41 0.48
N GLN A 118 -35.15 -9.68 0.10
CA GLN A 118 -34.10 -8.69 0.15
C GLN A 118 -34.60 -7.53 -0.72
N GLY A 119 -34.84 -6.39 -0.09
CA GLY A 119 -35.22 -5.18 -0.81
C GLY A 119 -34.21 -4.96 -1.93
N LYS A 120 -34.70 -4.63 -3.12
CA LYS A 120 -33.85 -4.38 -4.29
C LYS A 120 -32.71 -3.45 -3.86
N PRO A 121 -31.43 -3.82 -4.08
CA PRO A 121 -30.30 -3.00 -3.68
C PRO A 121 -30.52 -1.55 -4.13
N GLN A 122 -30.39 -0.61 -3.21
CA GLN A 122 -30.59 0.81 -3.49
C GLN A 122 -29.49 1.24 -4.46
N GLN A 123 -29.86 1.56 -5.70
CA GLN A 123 -28.93 2.02 -6.71
C GLN A 123 -28.30 3.36 -6.23
N PRO A 124 -26.97 3.53 -6.31
CA PRO A 124 -26.32 4.76 -5.87
C PRO A 124 -26.84 5.97 -6.64
N SER A 125 -26.93 7.12 -5.96
CA SER A 125 -27.30 8.39 -6.58
C SER A 125 -26.28 8.78 -7.66
N PRO A 126 -26.72 9.24 -8.84
CA PRO A 126 -25.84 9.51 -10.00
C PRO A 126 -24.93 10.73 -9.87
N ASN A 127 -24.98 11.47 -8.75
CA ASN A 127 -24.07 12.58 -8.49
C ASN A 127 -23.72 12.60 -7.01
N PRO A 128 -22.78 11.73 -6.58
CA PRO A 128 -22.39 11.68 -5.18
C PRO A 128 -21.73 13.00 -4.79
N ASP A 129 -22.11 13.50 -3.61
CA ASP A 129 -21.46 14.63 -2.96
C ASP A 129 -19.94 14.44 -3.03
N PRO A 130 -19.12 15.42 -3.48
CA PRO A 130 -17.66 15.25 -3.51
C PRO A 130 -17.05 15.03 -2.12
N THR A 131 -17.82 15.29 -1.04
CA THR A 131 -17.45 14.97 0.34
C THR A 131 -17.94 13.59 0.79
N ASP A 132 -18.76 12.88 0.00
CA ASP A 132 -19.11 11.49 0.24
C ASP A 132 -17.84 10.64 0.07
N PRO A 133 -17.39 9.91 1.11
CA PRO A 133 -16.22 9.04 1.01
C PRO A 133 -16.29 8.02 -0.14
N ARG A 134 -17.49 7.69 -0.63
CA ARG A 134 -17.72 6.77 -1.74
C ARG A 134 -17.70 7.42 -3.13
N SER A 135 -17.64 8.75 -3.18
CA SER A 135 -17.59 9.52 -4.42
C SER A 135 -16.27 9.33 -5.13
N ALA A 136 -16.30 9.14 -6.46
CA ALA A 136 -15.08 9.04 -7.25
C ALA A 136 -14.17 10.27 -7.13
N LYS A 137 -14.74 11.43 -6.78
CA LYS A 137 -14.02 12.70 -6.62
C LYS A 137 -13.51 12.94 -5.20
N TYR A 138 -13.82 12.06 -4.26
CA TYR A 138 -13.42 12.25 -2.87
C TYR A 138 -11.94 11.89 -2.69
N ASN A 139 -11.19 12.88 -2.22
CA ASN A 139 -9.82 12.70 -1.79
C ASN A 139 -9.63 13.39 -0.43
N PRO A 140 -9.48 12.61 0.66
CA PRO A 140 -9.40 13.15 2.02
C PRO A 140 -8.18 14.07 2.18
N TYR A 141 -7.09 13.79 1.45
CA TYR A 141 -5.85 14.55 1.54
C TYR A 141 -5.91 15.96 0.96
N VAL A 142 -6.95 16.29 0.18
CA VAL A 142 -7.15 17.61 -0.43
C VAL A 142 -8.51 18.24 -0.13
N THR A 143 -9.34 17.60 0.68
CA THR A 143 -10.68 18.09 1.07
C THR A 143 -10.61 18.86 2.39
N PRO A 144 -10.80 20.19 2.42
CA PRO A 144 -10.75 20.95 3.67
C PRO A 144 -11.79 20.48 4.68
N GLY A 145 -11.36 20.23 5.92
CA GLY A 145 -12.21 19.73 7.01
C GLY A 145 -12.14 18.20 7.21
N ASP A 146 -11.52 17.48 6.28
CA ASP A 146 -11.23 16.06 6.47
C ASP A 146 -10.10 15.85 7.51
N PRO A 147 -10.20 14.86 8.42
CA PRO A 147 -9.14 14.57 9.38
C PRO A 147 -7.79 14.23 8.76
N ALA A 148 -7.76 13.70 7.53
CA ALA A 148 -6.55 13.38 6.80
C ALA A 148 -6.13 14.49 5.81
N PHE A 149 -6.77 15.66 5.82
CA PHE A 149 -6.42 16.78 4.96
C PHE A 149 -4.95 17.20 5.14
N VAL A 150 -4.21 17.25 4.03
CA VAL A 150 -2.81 17.69 4.03
C VAL A 150 -2.78 19.19 3.76
N THR A 151 -2.31 19.95 4.75
CA THR A 151 -2.18 21.41 4.63
C THR A 151 -1.14 21.80 3.59
N ASP A 152 -1.26 23.00 3.03
CA ASP A 152 -0.30 23.51 2.06
C ASP A 152 1.13 23.59 2.62
N ASP A 153 1.29 23.96 3.88
CA ASP A 153 2.62 23.97 4.52
C ASP A 153 3.21 22.56 4.64
N ALA A 154 2.39 21.56 4.98
CA ALA A 154 2.82 20.17 5.00
C ALA A 154 3.21 19.67 3.60
N LYS A 155 2.46 20.04 2.55
CA LYS A 155 2.80 19.75 1.15
C LYS A 155 4.13 20.37 0.74
N ARG A 156 4.35 21.67 1.04
CA ARG A 156 5.62 22.37 0.75
C ARG A 156 6.80 21.74 1.48
N ALA A 157 6.63 21.38 2.76
CA ALA A 157 7.68 20.75 3.54
C ALA A 157 8.04 19.36 2.99
N TRP A 158 7.04 18.58 2.62
CA TRP A 158 7.23 17.29 1.96
C TRP A 158 7.95 17.44 0.61
N LEU A 159 7.53 18.38 -0.24
CA LEU A 159 8.20 18.67 -1.52
C LEU A 159 9.66 19.14 -1.33
N GLY A 160 9.94 19.88 -0.26
CA GLY A 160 11.31 20.24 0.14
C GLY A 160 12.18 19.01 0.39
N ARG A 161 11.67 18.02 1.12
CA ARG A 161 12.37 16.72 1.32
C ARG A 161 12.53 15.95 0.02
N GLN A 162 11.52 15.95 -0.84
CA GLN A 162 11.61 15.29 -2.14
C GLN A 162 12.68 15.87 -3.06
N ALA A 163 12.94 17.17 -2.98
CA ALA A 163 14.05 17.78 -3.72
C ALA A 163 15.40 17.14 -3.32
N VAL A 164 15.62 16.93 -2.02
CA VAL A 164 16.82 16.26 -1.49
C VAL A 164 16.89 14.81 -1.97
N ILE A 165 15.78 14.05 -1.91
CA ILE A 165 15.73 12.66 -2.40
C ILE A 165 16.08 12.62 -3.88
N ARG A 166 15.51 13.51 -4.70
CA ARG A 166 15.74 13.56 -6.15
C ARG A 166 17.20 13.82 -6.47
N GLU A 167 17.84 14.76 -5.76
CA GLU A 167 19.27 15.04 -5.91
C GLU A 167 20.13 13.83 -5.51
N CYS A 168 19.82 13.18 -4.39
CA CYS A 168 20.51 11.97 -3.94
C CYS A 168 20.37 10.80 -4.93
N MET A 169 19.15 10.55 -5.42
CA MET A 169 18.87 9.49 -6.39
C MET A 169 19.58 9.74 -7.72
N ALA A 170 19.58 11.00 -8.19
CA ALA A 170 20.33 11.39 -9.38
C ALA A 170 21.84 11.18 -9.20
N ALA A 171 22.40 11.49 -8.02
CA ALA A 171 23.80 11.23 -7.69
C ALA A 171 24.13 9.72 -7.64
N ALA A 172 23.16 8.88 -7.25
CA ALA A 172 23.26 7.43 -7.27
C ALA A 172 23.01 6.82 -8.67
N GLY A 173 22.71 7.62 -9.69
CA GLY A 173 22.48 7.16 -11.06
C GLY A 173 21.07 6.66 -11.35
N PHE A 174 20.10 6.93 -10.47
CA PHE A 174 18.71 6.55 -10.62
C PHE A 174 17.83 7.74 -10.99
N SER A 175 16.84 7.50 -11.84
CA SER A 175 15.78 8.48 -12.08
C SER A 175 14.78 8.48 -10.92
N TYR A 176 14.33 9.66 -10.52
CA TYR A 176 13.28 9.85 -9.52
C TYR A 176 12.20 10.76 -10.11
N LEU A 177 11.03 10.18 -10.37
CA LEU A 177 9.90 10.90 -10.95
C LEU A 177 9.30 11.83 -9.92
N GLU A 178 8.82 12.99 -10.38
CA GLU A 178 8.05 13.89 -9.55
C GLU A 178 6.69 13.24 -9.25
N TRP A 179 6.41 12.98 -7.98
CA TRP A 179 5.10 12.50 -7.52
C TRP A 179 4.51 13.48 -6.51
N GLN A 180 3.22 13.32 -6.23
CA GLN A 180 2.56 13.88 -5.03
C GLN A 180 1.71 12.77 -4.39
N TRP A 181 2.14 12.22 -3.23
CA TRP A 181 1.51 11.00 -2.68
C TRP A 181 0.02 11.18 -2.35
N TRP A 182 -0.40 12.41 -2.02
CA TRP A 182 -1.81 12.75 -1.80
C TRP A 182 -2.66 12.66 -3.07
N PHE A 183 -2.05 12.56 -4.25
CA PHE A 183 -2.70 12.24 -5.53
C PHE A 183 -2.40 10.81 -5.99
N GLY A 184 -1.64 10.01 -5.23
CA GLY A 184 -1.20 8.67 -5.61
C GLY A 184 0.01 8.64 -6.56
N GLY A 185 0.34 7.45 -7.07
CA GLY A 185 1.45 7.23 -8.02
C GLY A 185 2.68 6.55 -7.41
N SER A 186 3.76 6.45 -8.21
CA SER A 186 5.10 5.95 -7.82
C SER A 186 6.20 6.94 -8.24
N PRO A 187 7.29 7.19 -7.49
CA PRO A 187 8.38 8.03 -7.95
C PRO A 187 9.38 7.17 -8.75
N MET A 188 9.18 5.86 -8.76
CA MET A 188 9.96 4.87 -9.45
C MET A 188 9.57 4.88 -10.93
N PRO A 189 10.54 4.91 -11.85
CA PRO A 189 10.25 4.76 -13.26
C PRO A 189 9.42 3.51 -13.55
N PRO A 190 8.43 3.59 -14.45
CA PRO A 190 7.72 2.39 -14.89
C PRO A 190 8.65 1.48 -15.70
N ASN A 191 8.28 0.20 -15.83
CA ASN A 191 8.97 -0.79 -16.67
C ASN A 191 10.42 -1.12 -16.27
N LEU A 192 10.80 -0.88 -15.02
CA LEU A 192 12.03 -1.46 -14.49
C LEU A 192 11.87 -2.98 -14.35
N ASP A 193 12.88 -3.75 -14.75
CA ASP A 193 12.94 -5.17 -14.40
C ASP A 193 13.14 -5.35 -12.87
N THR A 194 12.97 -6.58 -12.38
CA THR A 194 13.03 -6.88 -10.94
C THR A 194 14.36 -6.45 -10.31
N ASP A 195 15.49 -6.66 -10.99
CA ASP A 195 16.81 -6.32 -10.44
C ASP A 195 17.00 -4.79 -10.38
N ALA A 196 16.53 -4.07 -11.41
CA ALA A 196 16.54 -2.61 -11.43
C ALA A 196 15.60 -2.01 -10.37
N GLN A 197 14.42 -2.59 -10.16
CA GLN A 197 13.50 -2.18 -9.08
C GLN A 197 14.15 -2.38 -7.71
N ASN A 198 14.77 -3.54 -7.46
CA ASN A 198 15.47 -3.81 -6.21
C ASN A 198 16.62 -2.83 -5.96
N SER A 199 17.40 -2.54 -7.00
CA SER A 199 18.50 -1.58 -6.94
C SER A 199 17.99 -0.15 -6.66
N TRP A 200 16.90 0.24 -7.31
CA TRP A 200 16.25 1.54 -7.10
C TRP A 200 15.71 1.67 -5.66
N MET A 201 15.03 0.63 -5.15
CA MET A 201 14.50 0.59 -3.79
C MET A 201 15.62 0.60 -2.74
N SER A 202 16.71 -0.11 -3.00
CA SER A 202 17.90 -0.11 -2.13
C SER A 202 18.56 1.26 -2.09
N ALA A 203 18.68 1.97 -3.21
CA ALA A 203 19.18 3.35 -3.23
C ALA A 203 18.26 4.31 -2.46
N LEU A 204 16.94 4.17 -2.64
CA LEU A 204 15.97 5.04 -1.98
C LEU A 204 15.96 4.86 -0.47
N ARG A 205 15.91 3.61 0.01
CA ARG A 205 15.64 3.28 1.43
C ARG A 205 16.86 2.80 2.22
N GLY A 206 17.95 2.46 1.53
CA GLY A 206 19.16 1.94 2.15
C GLY A 206 18.92 0.66 2.95
N GLU A 207 19.68 0.50 4.03
CA GLU A 207 19.63 -0.65 4.93
C GLU A 207 18.71 -0.45 6.15
N ALA A 208 18.25 0.78 6.39
CA ALA A 208 17.53 1.15 7.60
C ALA A 208 16.16 0.48 7.77
N LEU A 209 15.58 -0.06 6.70
CA LEU A 209 14.37 -0.88 6.82
C LEU A 209 14.58 -2.13 7.68
N ALA A 210 15.80 -2.66 7.72
CA ALA A 210 16.12 -3.87 8.47
C ALA A 210 16.55 -3.58 9.91
N ASP A 211 17.06 -2.37 10.19
CA ASP A 211 17.62 -2.01 11.48
C ASP A 211 17.48 -0.49 11.75
N PRO A 212 16.64 -0.09 12.73
CA PRO A 212 16.44 1.31 13.07
C PRO A 212 17.62 1.96 13.81
N GLU A 213 18.63 1.19 14.26
CA GLU A 213 19.86 1.74 14.85
C GLU A 213 20.85 2.23 13.78
N VAL A 214 20.59 1.90 12.51
CA VAL A 214 21.42 2.32 11.38
C VAL A 214 21.32 3.84 11.21
N GLY A 215 22.48 4.50 11.18
CA GLY A 215 22.59 5.94 10.97
C GLY A 215 21.97 6.40 9.65
N TRP A 216 21.58 7.67 9.60
CA TRP A 216 20.95 8.30 8.42
C TRP A 216 21.79 8.15 7.13
N ASP A 217 23.11 7.99 7.26
CA ASP A 217 24.06 7.83 6.16
C ASP A 217 23.93 6.48 5.43
N ARG A 218 23.33 5.48 6.09
CA ARG A 218 23.04 4.15 5.54
C ARG A 218 21.55 3.90 5.31
N ALA A 219 20.69 4.86 5.65
CA ALA A 219 19.24 4.83 5.43
C ALA A 219 18.81 5.29 4.02
N GLY A 220 19.73 5.23 3.05
CA GLY A 220 19.48 5.60 1.66
C GLY A 220 19.17 7.09 1.47
N CYS A 221 18.56 7.42 0.34
CA CYS A 221 18.17 8.79 0.03
C CYS A 221 17.02 9.33 0.91
N GLU A 222 16.11 8.48 1.37
CA GLU A 222 15.07 8.87 2.34
C GLU A 222 15.68 9.30 3.68
N GLY A 223 16.65 8.52 4.19
CA GLY A 223 17.36 8.87 5.42
C GLY A 223 18.14 10.17 5.33
N GLN A 224 18.84 10.40 4.21
CA GLN A 224 19.53 11.67 3.95
C GLN A 224 18.56 12.86 3.90
N ALA A 225 17.39 12.69 3.27
CA ALA A 225 16.39 13.74 3.20
C ALA A 225 15.73 14.04 4.55
N GLN A 226 15.51 13.02 5.39
CA GLN A 226 15.02 13.22 6.75
C GLN A 226 16.06 13.95 7.60
N HIS A 227 17.33 13.52 7.55
CA HIS A 227 18.41 14.20 8.27
C HIS A 227 18.55 15.66 7.85
N ALA A 228 18.52 15.95 6.54
CA ALA A 228 18.56 17.31 6.03
C ALA A 228 17.35 18.15 6.48
N ALA A 229 16.17 17.53 6.61
CA ALA A 229 14.99 18.21 7.14
C ALA A 229 15.16 18.58 8.62
N ASP A 230 15.68 17.66 9.42
CA ASP A 230 15.93 17.88 10.85
C ASP A 230 16.97 19.00 11.07
N GLU A 231 18.06 19.01 10.28
CA GLU A 231 19.07 20.08 10.32
C GLU A 231 18.48 21.44 9.92
N ALA A 232 17.65 21.47 8.87
CA ALA A 232 16.99 22.67 8.38
C ALA A 232 16.00 23.24 9.42
N GLU A 233 15.25 22.37 10.10
CA GLU A 233 14.36 22.76 11.21
C GLU A 233 15.15 23.30 12.40
N ALA A 234 16.22 22.62 12.82
CA ALA A 234 17.09 23.08 13.90
C ALA A 234 17.75 24.44 13.60
N ALA A 235 17.99 24.75 12.32
CA ALA A 235 18.50 26.04 11.86
C ALA A 235 17.43 27.15 11.78
N GLY A 236 16.15 26.84 12.04
CA GLY A 236 15.04 27.77 11.90
C GLY A 236 14.66 28.08 10.45
N THR A 237 15.08 27.24 9.52
CA THR A 237 14.81 27.38 8.08
C THR A 237 14.34 26.04 7.49
N PRO A 238 13.12 25.56 7.83
CA PRO A 238 12.63 24.27 7.36
C PRO A 238 12.70 24.12 5.84
N LEU A 239 12.99 22.90 5.36
CA LEU A 239 12.96 22.60 3.94
C LEU A 239 11.55 22.88 3.40
N THR A 240 11.46 23.71 2.38
CA THR A 240 10.21 24.03 1.69
C THR A 240 10.46 24.15 0.19
N ALA A 241 9.46 23.77 -0.59
CA ALA A 241 9.46 23.97 -2.04
C ALA A 241 8.11 24.58 -2.48
N GLU A 242 8.08 25.11 -3.70
CA GLU A 242 6.85 25.61 -4.30
C GLU A 242 5.83 24.48 -4.50
N LEU A 243 4.54 24.79 -4.31
CA LEU A 243 3.50 23.81 -4.58
C LEU A 243 3.40 23.57 -6.07
N LEU A 244 3.44 22.31 -6.43
CA LEU A 244 3.18 21.88 -7.79
C LEU A 244 1.69 22.04 -8.11
N PRO A 245 1.33 22.31 -9.38
CA PRO A 245 -0.06 22.30 -9.79
C PRO A 245 -0.68 20.91 -9.56
N MET A 246 -2.01 20.87 -9.50
CA MET A 246 -2.75 19.62 -9.54
C MET A 246 -2.44 18.91 -10.88
N PRO A 247 -2.21 17.59 -10.88
CA PRO A 247 -2.03 16.84 -12.12
C PRO A 247 -3.20 17.04 -13.08
N ASP A 248 -2.89 17.09 -14.38
CA ASP A 248 -3.93 17.07 -15.41
C ASP A 248 -4.52 15.65 -15.50
N GLY A 249 -5.85 15.55 -15.37
CA GLY A 249 -6.59 14.29 -15.49
C GLY A 249 -6.86 13.57 -14.16
N PRO A 250 -7.48 12.38 -14.22
CA PRO A 250 -7.86 11.66 -13.01
C PRO A 250 -6.64 11.05 -12.33
N THR A 251 -6.54 11.31 -11.03
CA THR A 251 -5.58 10.70 -10.12
C THR A 251 -5.77 9.18 -10.04
N PRO A 252 -4.72 8.40 -9.73
CA PRO A 252 -4.86 6.97 -9.44
C PRO A 252 -6.00 6.62 -8.47
N ARG A 253 -6.24 7.49 -7.46
CA ARG A 253 -7.38 7.33 -6.52
C ARG A 253 -8.72 7.50 -7.23
N GLU A 254 -8.90 8.57 -8.01
CA GLU A 254 -10.15 8.80 -8.75
C GLU A 254 -10.42 7.66 -9.73
N ARG A 255 -9.40 7.16 -10.44
CA ARG A 255 -9.53 5.98 -11.32
C ARG A 255 -9.93 4.73 -10.56
N TRP A 256 -9.33 4.48 -9.39
CA TRP A 256 -9.71 3.35 -8.53
C TRP A 256 -11.16 3.44 -8.06
N LEU A 257 -11.62 4.63 -7.69
CA LEU A 257 -12.99 4.82 -7.24
C LEU A 257 -13.99 4.70 -8.39
N GLU A 258 -13.65 5.17 -9.60
CA GLU A 258 -14.40 4.90 -10.82
C GLU A 258 -14.47 3.41 -11.12
N PHE A 259 -13.36 2.68 -10.93
CA PHE A 259 -13.29 1.23 -11.08
C PHE A 259 -14.24 0.55 -10.08
N GLN A 260 -14.16 0.90 -8.80
CA GLN A 260 -15.02 0.35 -7.76
C GLN A 260 -16.50 0.68 -8.00
N ASP A 261 -16.82 1.85 -8.55
CA ASP A 261 -18.20 2.22 -8.89
C ASP A 261 -18.77 1.36 -10.01
N ALA A 262 -17.96 1.08 -11.04
CA ALA A 262 -18.31 0.14 -12.10
C ALA A 262 -18.53 -1.28 -11.56
N VAL A 263 -17.65 -1.77 -10.68
CA VAL A 263 -17.79 -3.09 -10.04
C VAL A 263 -19.07 -3.15 -9.20
N ARG A 264 -19.33 -2.13 -8.36
CA ARG A 264 -20.55 -2.05 -7.54
C ARG A 264 -21.82 -2.08 -8.39
N THR A 265 -21.84 -1.31 -9.47
CA THR A 265 -22.97 -1.27 -10.39
C THR A 265 -23.23 -2.66 -10.98
N CYS A 266 -22.19 -3.32 -11.50
CA CYS A 266 -22.31 -4.67 -12.03
C CYS A 266 -22.78 -5.70 -10.99
N MET A 267 -22.24 -5.65 -9.78
CA MET A 267 -22.62 -6.56 -8.70
C MET A 267 -24.08 -6.35 -8.28
N ALA A 268 -24.51 -5.09 -8.18
CA ALA A 268 -25.90 -4.75 -7.88
C ALA A 268 -26.85 -5.27 -8.99
N ASP A 269 -26.46 -5.15 -10.26
CA ASP A 269 -27.22 -5.70 -11.40
C ASP A 269 -27.29 -7.24 -11.34
N ALA A 270 -26.24 -7.90 -10.85
CA ALA A 270 -26.21 -9.34 -10.59
C ALA A 270 -26.97 -9.77 -9.32
N GLY A 271 -27.54 -8.83 -8.56
CA GLY A 271 -28.28 -9.11 -7.33
C GLY A 271 -27.41 -9.35 -6.10
N HIS A 272 -26.14 -8.94 -6.14
CA HIS A 272 -25.19 -9.07 -5.05
C HIS A 272 -24.85 -7.71 -4.44
N GLU A 273 -24.77 -7.64 -3.11
CA GLU A 273 -24.18 -6.48 -2.43
C GLU A 273 -22.65 -6.52 -2.60
N TYR A 274 -22.07 -5.39 -3.00
CA TYR A 274 -20.63 -5.17 -3.03
C TYR A 274 -20.32 -4.00 -2.10
N ARG A 275 -19.73 -4.32 -0.95
CA ARG A 275 -19.36 -3.34 0.06
C ARG A 275 -18.22 -2.48 -0.49
N TYR A 276 -18.21 -1.22 -0.07
CA TYR A 276 -17.09 -0.34 -0.34
C TYR A 276 -15.81 -0.95 0.20
N TRP A 277 -14.78 -1.05 -0.63
CA TRP A 277 -13.46 -1.49 -0.22
C TRP A 277 -12.38 -0.63 -0.87
N GLU A 278 -11.46 -0.18 -0.04
CA GLU A 278 -10.20 0.41 -0.45
C GLU A 278 -9.09 -0.32 0.28
N PHE A 279 -8.04 -0.73 -0.43
CA PHE A 279 -6.90 -1.39 0.21
C PHE A 279 -6.17 -0.47 1.21
N TRP A 280 -6.36 0.84 1.11
CA TRP A 280 -5.82 1.84 2.02
C TRP A 280 -6.77 2.28 3.14
N ASN A 281 -8.04 1.83 3.14
CA ASN A 281 -8.97 2.17 4.22
C ASN A 281 -9.01 1.03 5.26
N PRO A 282 -8.42 1.24 6.45
CA PRO A 282 -8.34 0.22 7.48
C PRO A 282 -9.72 -0.17 8.06
N GLU A 283 -10.75 0.68 7.92
CA GLU A 283 -12.11 0.37 8.38
C GLU A 283 -12.70 -0.87 7.67
N TYR A 284 -12.15 -1.24 6.52
CA TYR A 284 -12.62 -2.34 5.70
C TYR A 284 -11.67 -3.54 5.67
N ALA A 285 -10.62 -3.59 6.49
CA ALA A 285 -9.82 -4.81 6.64
C ALA A 285 -10.68 -5.88 7.36
N GLY A 286 -11.19 -6.87 6.61
CA GLY A 286 -12.04 -7.94 7.14
C GLY A 286 -11.29 -9.24 7.41
N ASP A 287 -11.68 -9.97 8.46
CA ASP A 287 -10.99 -11.18 8.93
C ASP A 287 -11.34 -12.50 8.19
N GLY A 288 -12.14 -12.46 7.11
CA GLY A 288 -12.81 -13.68 6.60
C GLY A 288 -13.22 -13.71 5.12
N GLY A 289 -12.63 -12.86 4.28
CA GLY A 289 -12.91 -12.81 2.84
C GLY A 289 -12.41 -11.51 2.20
N PRO A 290 -12.57 -11.33 0.87
CA PRO A 290 -12.30 -10.05 0.26
C PRO A 290 -13.18 -9.02 0.94
N ALA A 291 -12.59 -7.92 1.37
CA ALA A 291 -13.23 -6.90 2.20
C ALA A 291 -14.52 -6.29 1.61
N ALA A 292 -14.70 -6.38 0.30
CA ALA A 292 -15.93 -6.00 -0.40
C ALA A 292 -17.11 -6.98 -0.20
N MET A 293 -16.87 -8.19 0.29
CA MET A 293 -17.90 -9.21 0.46
C MET A 293 -18.73 -8.95 1.73
N PRO A 294 -20.07 -9.10 1.67
CA PRO A 294 -20.93 -9.07 2.85
C PRO A 294 -20.54 -10.17 3.86
N PRO A 295 -20.54 -9.87 5.17
CA PRO A 295 -20.34 -10.89 6.18
C PRO A 295 -21.55 -11.83 6.26
N GLY A 296 -21.35 -13.04 6.77
CA GLY A 296 -22.45 -13.98 7.05
C GLY A 296 -23.00 -14.72 5.82
N LEU A 297 -22.35 -14.65 4.67
CA LEU A 297 -22.68 -15.51 3.53
C LEU A 297 -22.30 -16.97 3.84
N ASP A 298 -23.23 -17.89 3.58
CA ASP A 298 -22.92 -19.32 3.54
C ASP A 298 -22.02 -19.67 2.34
N ASP A 299 -21.53 -20.90 2.29
CA ASP A 299 -20.57 -21.32 1.26
C ASP A 299 -21.13 -21.20 -0.16
N ALA A 300 -22.42 -21.48 -0.34
CA ALA A 300 -23.07 -21.39 -1.65
C ALA A 300 -23.22 -19.93 -2.10
N ALA A 301 -23.69 -19.04 -1.23
CA ALA A 301 -23.81 -17.62 -1.50
C ALA A 301 -22.44 -16.95 -1.72
N ARG A 302 -21.43 -17.38 -0.96
CA ARG A 302 -20.04 -16.95 -1.14
C ARG A 302 -19.47 -17.35 -2.49
N ALA A 303 -19.71 -18.59 -2.92
CA ALA A 303 -19.29 -19.07 -4.23
C ALA A 303 -19.99 -18.30 -5.37
N ALA A 304 -21.30 -18.04 -5.24
CA ALA A 304 -22.05 -17.23 -6.20
C ALA A 304 -21.51 -15.79 -6.27
N TRP A 305 -21.28 -15.16 -5.12
CA TRP A 305 -20.70 -13.82 -5.03
C TRP A 305 -19.32 -13.76 -5.68
N ASN A 306 -18.44 -14.73 -5.39
CA ASN A 306 -17.10 -14.80 -5.98
C ASN A 306 -17.16 -14.98 -7.50
N THR A 307 -18.09 -15.81 -7.98
CA THR A 307 -18.28 -16.03 -9.42
C THR A 307 -18.76 -14.75 -10.12
N ALA A 308 -19.66 -13.99 -9.50
CA ALA A 308 -20.11 -12.71 -10.03
C ALA A 308 -18.99 -11.65 -10.00
N ALA A 309 -18.23 -11.57 -8.91
CA ALA A 309 -17.18 -10.57 -8.73
C ALA A 309 -15.98 -10.82 -9.63
N PHE A 310 -15.47 -12.06 -9.66
CA PHE A 310 -14.18 -12.41 -10.26
C PHE A 310 -14.27 -13.37 -11.44
N GLY A 311 -15.47 -13.84 -11.78
CA GLY A 311 -15.65 -14.85 -12.81
C GLY A 311 -15.60 -16.27 -12.31
N SER A 312 -15.85 -17.22 -13.23
CA SER A 312 -15.70 -18.65 -12.92
C SER A 312 -14.22 -19.04 -12.96
N PRO A 313 -13.68 -19.68 -11.91
CA PRO A 313 -12.31 -20.19 -11.94
C PRO A 313 -12.10 -21.30 -12.98
N ASP A 314 -13.18 -21.94 -13.45
CA ASP A 314 -13.17 -22.99 -14.47
C ASP A 314 -13.22 -22.46 -15.91
N GLY A 315 -13.18 -21.13 -16.10
CA GLY A 315 -13.01 -20.47 -17.40
C GLY A 315 -11.61 -20.73 -17.97
N GLY A 316 -11.43 -21.93 -18.53
CA GLY A 316 -10.13 -22.56 -18.81
C GLY A 316 -9.27 -21.98 -19.95
N ASP A 317 -9.43 -20.73 -20.35
CA ASP A 317 -8.54 -20.07 -21.31
C ASP A 317 -7.69 -18.94 -20.69
N GLY A 318 -7.92 -18.60 -19.41
CA GLY A 318 -7.27 -17.46 -18.78
C GLY A 318 -7.72 -16.10 -19.34
N SER A 319 -8.82 -16.07 -20.11
CA SER A 319 -9.40 -14.85 -20.66
C SER A 319 -10.10 -14.05 -19.57
N LEU A 320 -9.80 -12.75 -19.54
CA LEU A 320 -10.51 -11.77 -18.73
C LEU A 320 -11.99 -11.66 -19.12
N ASP A 321 -12.40 -12.14 -20.30
CA ASP A 321 -13.80 -12.13 -20.76
C ASP A 321 -14.76 -12.87 -19.82
N THR A 322 -14.23 -13.76 -18.96
CA THR A 322 -15.02 -14.44 -17.93
C THR A 322 -14.88 -13.84 -16.54
N GLY A 323 -14.00 -12.84 -16.32
CA GLY A 323 -13.54 -12.32 -15.03
C GLY A 323 -14.55 -11.51 -14.21
N GLY A 324 -15.84 -11.70 -14.48
CA GLY A 324 -16.94 -11.12 -13.72
C GLY A 324 -16.97 -9.60 -13.74
N CYS A 325 -17.51 -9.02 -12.66
CA CYS A 325 -17.65 -7.58 -12.51
C CYS A 325 -16.32 -6.83 -12.40
N TRP A 326 -15.25 -7.49 -11.96
CA TRP A 326 -13.90 -6.90 -11.91
C TRP A 326 -13.34 -6.60 -13.30
N THR A 327 -13.52 -7.47 -14.29
CA THR A 327 -13.13 -7.16 -15.68
C THR A 327 -13.90 -5.96 -16.21
N ILE A 328 -15.21 -5.88 -15.97
CA ILE A 328 -16.02 -4.72 -16.39
C ILE A 328 -15.50 -3.42 -15.79
N GLY A 329 -15.09 -3.45 -14.51
CA GLY A 329 -14.43 -2.32 -13.88
C GLY A 329 -13.14 -1.94 -14.59
N ALA A 330 -12.29 -2.92 -14.89
CA ALA A 330 -10.99 -2.72 -15.51
C ALA A 330 -11.12 -2.13 -16.94
N ASP A 331 -12.02 -2.68 -17.75
CA ASP A 331 -12.29 -2.24 -19.11
C ASP A 331 -12.82 -0.80 -19.17
N ARG A 332 -13.67 -0.42 -18.21
CA ARG A 332 -14.25 0.93 -18.18
C ARG A 332 -13.27 2.02 -17.79
N THR A 333 -12.24 1.66 -17.02
CA THR A 333 -11.34 2.64 -16.40
C THR A 333 -9.93 2.60 -16.98
N ALA A 334 -9.67 1.72 -17.95
CA ALA A 334 -8.33 1.39 -18.42
C ALA A 334 -7.38 1.04 -17.26
N TYR A 335 -7.91 0.46 -16.18
CA TYR A 335 -7.13 0.12 -14.98
C TYR A 335 -6.02 -0.89 -15.31
N SER A 336 -6.25 -1.77 -16.30
CA SER A 336 -5.26 -2.73 -16.80
C SER A 336 -4.02 -2.09 -17.42
N GLU A 337 -4.07 -0.82 -17.83
CA GLU A 337 -2.90 -0.10 -18.34
C GLU A 337 -1.97 0.40 -17.22
N TRP A 338 -2.38 0.23 -15.95
CA TRP A 338 -1.69 0.76 -14.77
C TRP A 338 -1.19 -0.32 -13.79
N SER A 339 -1.64 -1.56 -13.94
CA SER A 339 -1.22 -2.73 -13.15
C SER A 339 -0.13 -3.52 -13.87
#